data_AF-A0A968P764-F1
#
_entry.id   AF-A0A968P764-F1
#
_cell.length_a   1.000
_cell.length_b   1.000
_cell.length_c   1.000
_cell.angle_alpha   90.00
_cell.angle_beta   90.00
_cell.angle_gamma   90.00
#
_symmetry.space_group_name_H-M   'P 1'
#
loop_
_entity.id
_entity.type
_entity.pdbx_description
1 polymer ?
#
loop_
_entity_poly.entity_id
_entity_poly.type
_entity_poly.pdbx_seq_one_letter_code
_entity_poly.pdbx_strand_id
1 'polypeptide(L)'
;MAGKQEAFEERVAKVLGAERSIPLDPLPSQGPLDLLQLRAELERRLRSSGGRPTDPAWSVRRLIPFKEEGWRELEQLAARCRLGGQSVSPSQLAALLIERGLRDLKLA
;
A
#
# COMPACT_ATOMS: atom_id res chain seq x y z
N MET A 1 -33.14 -14.57 12.44
CA MET A 1 -31.77 -14.12 12.78
C MET A 1 -31.75 -12.66 13.24
N ALA A 2 -32.50 -11.74 12.61
CA ALA A 2 -32.55 -10.31 12.97
C ALA A 2 -32.92 -10.02 14.45
N GLY A 3 -34.00 -10.62 14.97
CA GLY A 3 -34.47 -10.33 16.35
C GLY A 3 -33.55 -10.77 17.50
N LYS A 4 -32.50 -11.57 17.25
CA LYS A 4 -31.47 -11.88 18.27
C LYS A 4 -30.37 -10.82 18.32
N GLN A 5 -30.13 -10.13 17.21
CA GLN A 5 -29.08 -9.13 17.07
C GLN A 5 -29.50 -7.83 17.77
N GLU A 6 -30.74 -7.38 17.52
CA GLU A 6 -31.33 -6.17 18.14
C GLU A 6 -31.35 -6.27 19.67
N ALA A 7 -31.75 -7.44 20.20
CA ALA A 7 -31.75 -7.68 21.66
C ALA A 7 -30.35 -7.66 22.29
N PHE A 8 -29.30 -7.98 21.53
CA PHE A 8 -27.92 -7.89 22.01
C PHE A 8 -27.44 -6.43 22.04
N GLU A 9 -27.75 -5.66 21.00
CA GLU A 9 -27.36 -4.25 20.87
C GLU A 9 -28.00 -3.37 21.95
N GLU A 10 -29.30 -3.56 22.22
CA GLU A 10 -30.00 -2.87 23.32
C GLU A 10 -29.37 -3.18 24.68
N ARG A 11 -28.99 -4.44 24.91
CA ARG A 11 -28.34 -4.86 26.15
C ARG A 11 -26.98 -4.19 26.33
N VAL A 12 -26.19 -4.09 25.27
CA VAL A 12 -24.88 -3.43 25.29
C VAL A 12 -25.03 -1.94 25.56
N ALA A 13 -25.95 -1.25 24.88
CA ALA A 13 -26.20 0.17 25.08
C ALA A 13 -26.58 0.50 26.53
N LYS A 14 -27.45 -0.33 27.14
CA LYS A 14 -27.88 -0.17 28.54
C LYS A 14 -26.73 -0.35 29.53
N VAL A 15 -25.87 -1.37 29.32
CA VAL A 15 -24.73 -1.63 30.22
C VAL A 15 -23.69 -0.52 30.16
N LEU A 16 -23.47 0.06 28.97
CA LEU A 16 -22.50 1.14 28.77
C LEU A 16 -23.06 2.52 29.13
N GLY A 17 -24.33 2.63 29.52
CA GLY A 17 -24.97 3.90 29.85
C GLY A 17 -25.08 4.84 28.65
N ALA A 18 -25.19 4.30 27.44
CA ALA A 18 -25.21 5.09 26.23
C ALA A 18 -26.48 5.97 26.16
N GLU A 19 -26.30 7.28 26.03
CA GLU A 19 -27.40 8.23 25.85
C GLU A 19 -28.06 8.08 24.47
N ARG A 20 -27.29 7.64 23.48
CA ARG A 20 -27.73 7.43 22.09
C ARG A 20 -27.04 6.21 21.48
N SER A 21 -27.80 5.46 20.70
CA SER A 21 -27.28 4.42 19.80
C SER A 21 -27.59 4.84 18.37
N ILE A 22 -26.60 4.78 17.49
CA ILE A 22 -26.73 5.17 16.09
C ILE A 22 -26.23 3.98 15.25
N PRO A 23 -27.06 3.38 14.38
CA PRO A 23 -26.59 2.37 13.46
C PRO A 23 -25.63 3.02 12.47
N LEU A 24 -24.41 2.51 12.39
CA LEU A 24 -23.46 2.89 11.36
C LEU A 24 -23.60 1.90 10.21
N ASP A 25 -23.48 2.39 8.98
CA ASP A 25 -23.27 1.51 7.84
C ASP A 25 -22.05 0.64 8.14
N PRO A 26 -22.08 -0.67 7.80
CA PRO A 26 -20.94 -1.54 8.00
C PRO A 26 -19.74 -0.95 7.25
N LEU A 27 -18.83 -0.33 8.02
CA LEU A 27 -17.56 0.13 7.49
C LEU A 27 -16.84 -1.11 6.96
N PRO A 28 -16.23 -1.05 5.76
CA PRO A 28 -15.33 -2.10 5.32
C PRO A 28 -14.14 -2.14 6.28
N SER A 29 -14.25 -2.97 7.32
CA SER A 29 -13.20 -3.60 8.12
C SER A 29 -11.99 -2.70 8.50
N GLN A 30 -11.97 -2.18 9.72
CA GLN A 30 -10.84 -1.41 10.30
C GLN A 30 -10.53 -1.83 11.76
N GLY A 31 -10.95 -3.02 12.19
CA GLY A 31 -10.65 -3.56 13.53
C GLY A 31 -9.30 -4.31 13.59
N PRO A 32 -8.73 -4.55 14.79
CA PRO A 32 -7.48 -5.29 14.95
C PRO A 32 -7.47 -6.69 14.32
N LEU A 33 -8.62 -7.36 14.26
CA LEU A 33 -8.76 -8.67 13.63
C LEU A 33 -8.69 -8.59 12.09
N ASP A 34 -9.10 -7.47 11.51
CA ASP A 34 -9.08 -7.26 10.06
C ASP A 34 -7.63 -7.11 9.55
N LEU A 35 -6.74 -6.51 10.35
CA LEU A 35 -5.31 -6.44 10.03
C LEU A 35 -4.65 -7.83 10.06
N LEU A 36 -5.07 -8.71 10.97
CA LEU A 36 -4.59 -10.09 11.00
C LEU A 36 -5.08 -10.88 9.77
N GLN A 37 -6.33 -10.67 9.37
CA GLN A 37 -6.87 -11.24 8.14
C GLN A 37 -6.14 -10.73 6.89
N LEU A 38 -5.86 -9.42 6.81
CA LEU A 38 -5.08 -8.83 5.73
C LEU A 38 -3.67 -9.44 5.67
N ARG A 39 -2.99 -9.58 6.82
CA ARG A 39 -1.68 -10.23 6.87
C ARG A 39 -1.74 -11.67 6.33
N ALA A 40 -2.70 -12.46 6.80
CA ALA A 40 -2.89 -13.84 6.34
C ALA A 40 -3.18 -13.91 4.83
N GLU A 41 -3.95 -12.95 4.30
CA GLU A 41 -4.20 -12.85 2.86
C GLU A 41 -2.93 -12.52 2.07
N LEU A 42 -2.12 -11.57 2.54
CA LEU A 42 -0.85 -11.22 1.92
C LEU A 42 0.12 -12.42 1.90
N GLU A 43 0.27 -13.13 3.01
CA GLU A 43 1.08 -14.35 3.08
C GLU A 43 0.59 -15.44 2.12
N ARG A 44 -0.74 -15.60 2.02
CA ARG A 44 -1.35 -16.58 1.11
C ARG A 44 -1.15 -16.22 -0.36
N ARG A 45 -1.13 -14.94 -0.73
CA ARG A 45 -1.13 -14.48 -2.13
C ARG A 45 0.26 -14.14 -2.67
N LEU A 46 1.10 -13.50 -1.87
CA LEU A 46 2.40 -13.05 -2.33
C LEU A 46 3.37 -14.24 -2.46
N ARG A 47 4.12 -14.27 -3.56
CA ARG A 47 5.17 -15.25 -3.83
C ARG A 47 6.47 -14.52 -4.13
N SER A 48 7.57 -15.01 -3.57
CA SER A 48 8.91 -14.51 -3.87
C SER A 48 9.57 -15.38 -4.94
N SER A 49 10.23 -14.74 -5.89
CA SER A 49 11.08 -15.39 -6.91
C SER A 49 12.52 -14.84 -6.87
N GLY A 50 12.98 -14.33 -5.72
CA GLY A 50 14.29 -13.70 -5.55
C GLY A 50 14.28 -12.16 -5.49
N GLY A 51 13.10 -11.54 -5.32
CA GLY A 51 12.91 -10.09 -5.19
C GLY A 51 11.75 -9.74 -4.25
N ARG A 52 11.20 -8.53 -4.37
CA ARG A 52 9.99 -8.13 -3.61
C ARG A 52 8.84 -9.10 -3.96
N PRO A 53 8.24 -9.78 -2.96
CA PRO A 53 7.12 -10.70 -3.21
C PRO A 53 5.96 -10.00 -3.93
N THR A 54 5.36 -10.68 -4.89
CA THR A 54 4.23 -10.18 -5.69
C THR A 54 3.15 -11.25 -5.80
N ASP A 55 1.91 -10.86 -6.06
CA ASP A 55 0.84 -11.81 -6.38
C ASP A 55 0.95 -12.23 -7.87
N PRO A 56 1.03 -13.54 -8.18
CA PRO A 56 1.05 -14.02 -9.56
C PRO A 56 -0.20 -13.67 -10.38
N ALA A 57 -1.35 -13.44 -9.73
CA ALA A 57 -2.58 -13.04 -10.39
C ALA A 57 -2.57 -11.56 -10.84
N TRP A 58 -1.63 -10.74 -10.35
CA TRP A 58 -1.48 -9.36 -10.79
C TRP A 58 -0.79 -9.30 -12.16
N SER A 59 -1.59 -9.27 -13.21
CA SER A 59 -1.12 -9.22 -14.61
C SER A 59 -0.75 -7.81 -15.09
N VAL A 60 -1.34 -6.77 -14.51
CA VAL A 60 -1.08 -5.38 -14.92
C VAL A 60 0.20 -4.86 -14.27
N ARG A 61 1.24 -4.63 -15.09
CA ARG A 61 2.50 -4.00 -14.67
C ARG A 61 2.62 -2.60 -15.26
N ARG A 62 2.87 -1.61 -14.41
CA ARG A 62 3.17 -0.22 -14.80
C ARG A 62 4.68 -0.05 -14.87
N LEU A 63 5.29 -0.60 -15.91
CA LEU A 63 6.74 -0.49 -16.13
C LEU A 63 7.04 0.76 -16.95
N ILE A 64 8.16 1.42 -16.64
CA ILE A 64 8.71 2.50 -17.44
C ILE A 64 9.86 1.90 -18.25
N PRO A 65 9.72 1.73 -19.58
CA PRO A 65 10.82 1.26 -20.39
C PRO A 65 11.89 2.35 -20.53
N PHE A 66 13.15 1.95 -20.48
CA PHE A 66 14.30 2.82 -20.69
C PHE A 66 15.09 2.36 -21.91
N LYS A 67 15.72 3.32 -22.61
CA LYS A 67 16.81 2.99 -23.53
C LYS A 67 18.02 2.50 -22.72
N GLU A 68 18.84 1.64 -23.32
CA GLU A 68 19.99 1.06 -22.65
C GLU A 68 20.97 2.15 -22.18
N GLU A 69 21.22 3.15 -23.02
CA GLU A 69 22.11 4.27 -22.71
C GLU A 69 21.59 5.07 -21.51
N GLY A 70 20.29 5.38 -21.50
CA GLY A 70 19.67 6.11 -20.39
C GLY A 70 19.68 5.33 -19.07
N TRP A 71 19.55 4.00 -19.14
CA TRP A 71 19.67 3.17 -17.95
C TRP A 71 21.10 3.14 -17.40
N ARG A 72 22.11 3.00 -18.27
CA ARG A 72 23.53 3.05 -17.86
C ARG A 72 23.89 4.40 -17.21
N GLU A 73 23.33 5.51 -17.71
CA GLU A 73 23.52 6.82 -17.08
C GLU A 73 22.94 6.86 -15.65
N LEU A 74 21.73 6.32 -15.45
CA LEU A 74 21.12 6.20 -14.12
C LEU A 74 21.97 5.35 -13.18
N GLU A 75 22.55 4.24 -13.66
CA GLU A 75 23.46 3.39 -12.89
C GLU A 75 24.71 4.16 -12.43
N GLN A 76 25.35 4.88 -13.36
CA GLN A 76 26.55 5.66 -13.05
C GLN A 76 26.25 6.79 -12.06
N LEU A 77 25.13 7.48 -12.21
CA LEU A 77 24.72 8.55 -11.29
C LEU A 77 24.37 7.98 -9.92
N ALA A 78 23.59 6.90 -9.86
CA ALA A 78 23.19 6.26 -8.62
C ALA A 78 24.41 5.73 -7.83
N ALA A 79 25.42 5.18 -8.51
CA ALA A 79 26.67 4.74 -7.88
C ALA A 79 27.46 5.88 -7.20
N ARG A 80 27.31 7.11 -7.68
CA ARG A 80 27.93 8.32 -7.09
C ARG A 80 27.12 8.87 -5.91
N CYS A 81 25.86 8.48 -5.78
CA CYS A 81 24.99 8.88 -4.69
C CYS A 81 25.11 7.91 -3.51
N ARG A 82 25.55 8.42 -2.35
CA ARG A 82 25.42 7.71 -1.07
C ARG A 82 24.60 8.56 -0.12
N LEU A 83 23.63 7.93 0.55
CA LEU A 83 22.78 8.57 1.54
C LEU A 83 23.00 7.89 2.88
N GLY A 84 23.65 8.56 3.83
CA GLY A 84 23.88 7.99 5.17
C GLY A 84 24.58 6.63 5.18
N GLY A 85 25.44 6.36 4.18
CA GLY A 85 26.13 5.07 4.02
C GLY A 85 25.40 4.02 3.19
N GLN A 86 24.14 4.26 2.79
CA GLN A 86 23.39 3.37 1.90
C GLN A 86 23.55 3.76 0.44
N SER A 87 23.58 2.76 -0.45
CA SER A 87 23.57 2.95 -1.90
C SER A 87 22.16 3.29 -2.38
N VAL A 88 22.06 4.25 -3.30
CA VAL A 88 20.82 4.56 -3.99
C VAL A 88 20.71 3.63 -5.21
N SER A 89 19.55 3.00 -5.42
CA SER A 89 19.33 2.20 -6.63
C SER A 89 19.02 3.09 -7.84
N PRO A 90 19.38 2.67 -9.07
CA PRO A 90 19.07 3.43 -10.29
C PRO A 90 17.56 3.72 -10.42
N SER A 91 16.70 2.76 -10.05
CA SER A 91 15.25 2.93 -10.06
C SER A 91 14.74 4.02 -9.10
N GLN A 92 15.35 4.14 -7.92
CA GLN A 92 15.00 5.20 -6.96
C GLN A 92 15.38 6.58 -7.49
N LEU A 93 16.57 6.68 -8.10
CA LEU A 93 17.01 7.92 -8.75
C LEU A 93 16.07 8.29 -9.91
N ALA A 94 15.71 7.30 -10.74
CA ALA A 94 14.77 7.49 -11.85
C ALA A 94 13.42 8.03 -11.37
N ALA A 95 12.85 7.42 -10.32
CA ALA A 95 11.59 7.87 -9.72
C ALA A 95 11.67 9.34 -9.25
N LEU A 96 12.75 9.72 -8.56
CA LEU A 96 12.95 11.09 -8.10
C LEU A 96 13.04 12.08 -9.27
N LEU A 97 13.77 11.73 -10.32
CA LEU A 97 13.93 12.58 -11.51
C LEU A 97 12.61 12.77 -12.25
N ILE A 98 11.79 11.72 -12.35
CA ILE A 98 10.45 11.81 -12.95
C ILE A 98 9.55 12.74 -12.13
N GLU A 99 9.47 12.55 -10.81
CA GLU A 99 8.69 13.41 -9.92
C GLU A 99 9.12 14.88 -10.00
N ARG A 100 10.43 15.11 -10.10
CA ARG A 100 10.97 16.46 -10.31
C ARG A 100 10.55 17.01 -11.67
N GLY A 101 10.75 16.25 -12.74
CA GLY A 101 10.39 16.65 -14.09
C GLY A 101 8.91 17.01 -14.22
N LEU A 102 8.01 16.24 -13.59
CA LEU A 102 6.57 16.53 -13.59
C LEU A 102 6.21 17.82 -12.84
N ARG A 103 6.93 18.18 -11.78
CA ARG A 103 6.73 19.47 -11.08
C ARG A 103 7.19 20.66 -11.90
N ASP A 104 8.31 20.48 -12.61
CA ASP A 104 8.94 21.53 -13.41
C ASP A 104 8.20 21.72 -14.75
N LEU A 105 7.68 20.63 -15.34
CA LEU A 105 6.83 20.62 -16.51
C LEU A 105 5.37 20.88 -16.11
N LYS A 106 5.04 22.12 -15.78
CA LYS A 106 3.65 22.55 -15.75
C LYS A 106 3.21 22.87 -17.18
N LEU A 107 2.34 22.04 -17.73
CA LEU A 107 1.55 22.45 -18.90
C LEU A 107 0.67 23.61 -18.45
N ALA A 108 0.88 24.78 -19.06
CA ALA A 108 0.00 25.93 -18.89
C ALA A 108 -1.40 25.64 -19.45
#